data_AF-A0A973C6B4-F1
#
_entry.id   AF-A0A973C6B4-F1
#
_cell.length_a   1.000
_cell.length_b   1.000
_cell.length_c   1.000
_cell.angle_alpha   90.00
_cell.angle_beta   90.00
_cell.angle_gamma   90.00
#
_symmetry.space_group_name_H-M   'P 1'
#
loop_
_entity.id
_entity.type
_entity.pdbx_description
1 polymer ?
#
loop_
_entity_poly.entity_id
_entity_poly.type
_entity_poly.pdbx_seq_one_letter_code
_entity_poly.pdbx_strand_id
1 'polypeptide(L)'
;MNKYNNEYYIVFEHFNENTLYLAETDQTEPRDIGWKELQFGLEPAFFENGYKDKAHGIKRPISSAHMNGNTIIINNDLREKIKHFDIAGLQLYPSVIIDDDDYYHDGYWVLNNYQRLECLDYRSMST
;
A
#
# COMPACT_ATOMS: atom_id res chain seq x y z
N MET A 1 16.89 17.44 -17.50
CA MET A 1 16.14 16.22 -17.18
C MET A 1 15.33 15.81 -18.39
N ASN A 2 15.73 14.79 -19.16
CA ASN A 2 14.93 14.37 -20.33
C ASN A 2 15.03 12.87 -20.69
N LYS A 3 15.87 12.08 -20.00
CA LYS A 3 16.03 10.63 -20.25
C LYS A 3 15.44 9.72 -19.16
N TYR A 4 15.27 10.22 -17.94
CA TYR A 4 14.77 9.43 -16.81
C TYR A 4 13.25 9.43 -16.64
N ASN A 5 12.53 10.38 -17.26
CA ASN A 5 11.08 10.48 -17.15
C ASN A 5 10.33 9.28 -17.78
N ASN A 6 11.02 8.50 -18.61
CA ASN A 6 10.48 7.29 -19.22
C ASN A 6 10.89 6.01 -18.46
N GLU A 7 11.82 6.12 -17.49
CA GLU A 7 12.41 4.99 -16.77
C GLU A 7 11.94 4.92 -15.31
N TYR A 8 11.72 6.08 -14.68
CA TYR A 8 11.33 6.18 -13.28
C TYR A 8 10.04 6.99 -13.14
N TYR A 9 9.09 6.43 -12.40
CA TYR A 9 7.84 7.08 -12.06
C TYR A 9 7.80 7.28 -10.55
N ILE A 10 7.45 8.48 -10.11
CA ILE A 10 7.10 8.74 -8.71
C ILE A 10 5.59 8.58 -8.63
N VAL A 11 5.15 7.64 -7.80
CA VAL A 11 3.73 7.48 -7.50
C VAL A 11 3.34 8.60 -6.54
N PHE A 12 2.66 9.61 -7.07
CA PHE A 12 2.01 10.63 -6.26
C PHE A 12 0.56 10.25 -6.03
N GLU A 13 0.06 10.65 -4.87
CA GLU A 13 -1.34 10.48 -4.56
C GLU A 13 -2.18 11.43 -5.42
N HIS A 14 -2.98 10.87 -6.34
CA HIS A 14 -4.01 11.63 -7.04
C HIS A 14 -5.32 11.53 -6.27
N PHE A 15 -5.58 12.53 -5.45
CA PHE A 15 -6.76 12.58 -4.60
C PHE A 15 -8.00 13.06 -5.33
N ASN A 16 -9.11 12.38 -5.10
CA ASN A 16 -10.44 12.86 -5.42
C ASN A 16 -11.43 12.44 -4.33
N GLU A 17 -12.68 12.85 -4.49
CA GLU A 17 -13.78 12.56 -3.55
C GLU A 17 -14.03 11.06 -3.30
N ASN A 18 -13.59 10.20 -4.22
CA ASN A 18 -13.71 8.74 -4.14
C ASN A 18 -12.46 8.05 -3.58
N THR A 19 -11.41 8.78 -3.21
CA THR A 19 -10.17 8.17 -2.71
C THR A 19 -10.36 7.58 -1.30
N LEU A 20 -10.37 6.25 -1.20
CA LEU A 20 -10.32 5.53 0.07
C LEU A 20 -8.88 5.46 0.59
N TYR A 21 -8.64 6.11 1.73
CA TYR A 21 -7.38 6.01 2.47
C TYR A 21 -7.49 4.89 3.48
N LEU A 22 -6.53 3.97 3.40
CA LEU A 22 -6.46 2.86 4.31
C LEU A 22 -5.58 3.22 5.51
N ALA A 23 -6.02 2.81 6.69
CA ALA A 23 -5.22 2.74 7.90
C ALA A 23 -5.03 1.26 8.27
N GLU A 24 -3.93 0.93 8.94
CA GLU A 24 -3.75 -0.38 9.55
C GLU A 24 -4.68 -0.49 10.76
N THR A 25 -5.26 -1.67 10.96
CA THR A 25 -5.99 -1.95 12.20
C THR A 25 -5.03 -2.15 13.36
N ASP A 26 -5.53 -2.07 14.61
CA ASP A 26 -4.76 -2.34 15.84
C ASP A 26 -4.09 -3.74 15.86
N GLN A 27 -4.63 -4.69 15.10
CA GLN A 27 -4.05 -6.03 14.95
C GLN A 27 -2.86 -6.08 13.98
N THR A 28 -2.82 -5.14 13.04
CA THR A 28 -1.84 -5.10 11.94
C THR A 28 -0.71 -4.13 12.25
N GLU A 29 -1.01 -2.97 12.85
CA GLU A 29 -0.05 -1.93 13.20
C GLU A 29 1.22 -2.48 13.91
N PRO A 30 1.13 -3.39 14.89
CA PRO A 30 2.31 -3.87 15.61
C PRO A 30 3.29 -4.71 14.76
N ARG A 31 2.89 -5.07 13.53
CA ARG A 31 3.70 -5.87 12.60
C ARG A 31 4.73 -5.02 11.84
N ASP A 32 4.66 -3.69 11.95
CA ASP A 32 5.55 -2.72 11.32
C ASP A 32 5.72 -2.96 9.80
N ILE A 33 4.60 -2.96 9.08
CA ILE A 33 4.60 -3.06 7.62
C ILE A 33 5.42 -1.90 7.03
N GLY A 34 6.24 -2.22 6.04
CA GLY A 34 7.22 -1.29 5.45
C GLY A 34 8.56 -1.22 6.19
N TRP A 35 8.73 -1.99 7.27
CA TRP A 35 9.99 -2.03 8.04
C TRP A 35 10.48 -3.43 8.35
N LYS A 36 9.58 -4.41 8.48
CA LYS A 36 9.91 -5.80 8.81
C LYS A 36 9.43 -6.76 7.74
N GLU A 37 10.27 -7.75 7.43
CA GLU A 37 9.84 -8.90 6.63
C GLU A 37 8.83 -9.71 7.44
N LEU A 38 7.66 -9.98 6.87
CA LEU A 38 6.60 -10.71 7.56
C LEU A 38 6.72 -12.21 7.28
N GLN A 39 6.36 -13.02 8.26
CA GLN A 39 6.35 -14.47 8.11
C GLN A 39 5.06 -14.94 7.42
N PHE A 40 5.19 -15.68 6.31
CA PHE A 40 4.05 -16.32 5.66
C PHE A 40 3.42 -17.43 6.53
N GLY A 41 2.11 -17.62 6.39
CA GLY A 41 1.33 -18.59 7.16
C GLY A 41 0.74 -18.04 8.46
N LEU A 42 1.09 -16.80 8.81
CA LEU A 42 0.36 -16.02 9.80
C LEU A 42 -0.88 -15.37 9.15
N GLU A 43 -1.68 -14.69 9.97
CA GLU A 43 -2.86 -13.96 9.52
C GLU A 43 -2.51 -12.88 8.48
N PRO A 44 -3.44 -12.53 7.58
CA PRO A 44 -3.25 -11.42 6.67
C PRO A 44 -3.10 -10.09 7.41
N ALA A 45 -2.61 -9.07 6.71
CA ALA A 45 -2.66 -7.68 7.16
C ALA A 45 -4.09 -7.13 6.96
N PHE A 46 -4.64 -6.48 7.98
CA PHE A 46 -5.97 -5.90 7.92
C PHE A 46 -5.88 -4.38 7.83
N PHE A 47 -6.66 -3.82 6.92
CA PHE A 47 -6.76 -2.40 6.67
C PHE A 47 -8.20 -1.95 6.72
N GLU A 48 -8.45 -0.72 7.17
CA GLU A 48 -9.79 -0.13 7.25
C GLU A 48 -9.79 1.32 6.76
N ASN A 49 -10.98 1.90 6.61
CA ASN A 49 -11.13 3.30 6.23
C ASN A 49 -10.60 4.24 7.33
N GLY A 50 -9.41 4.81 7.12
CA GLY A 50 -8.78 5.73 8.08
C GLY A 50 -9.52 7.05 8.28
N TYR A 51 -10.59 7.31 7.52
CA TYR A 51 -11.44 8.49 7.64
C TYR A 51 -12.90 8.15 7.96
N LYS A 52 -13.21 6.94 8.45
CA LYS A 52 -14.58 6.49 8.77
C LYS A 52 -15.37 7.53 9.59
N ASP A 53 -14.76 8.06 10.66
CA ASP A 53 -15.39 9.05 11.54
C ASP A 53 -15.59 10.44 10.91
N LYS A 54 -14.75 10.79 9.93
CA LYS A 54 -14.76 12.11 9.27
C LYS A 54 -15.60 12.14 8.00
N ALA A 55 -15.99 10.97 7.50
CA ALA A 55 -16.67 10.82 6.23
C ALA A 55 -18.19 11.08 6.31
N HIS A 56 -18.77 11.25 7.50
CA HIS A 56 -20.21 11.52 7.69
C HIS A 56 -21.13 10.56 6.89
N GLY A 57 -20.76 9.28 6.80
CA GLY A 57 -21.51 8.26 6.04
C GLY A 57 -21.20 8.21 4.54
N ILE A 58 -20.24 8.99 4.04
CA ILE A 58 -19.73 8.87 2.67
C ILE A 58 -18.90 7.59 2.55
N LYS A 59 -19.43 6.62 1.82
CA LYS A 59 -18.73 5.37 1.50
C LYS A 59 -17.89 5.55 0.25
N ARG A 60 -16.61 5.18 0.34
CA ARG A 60 -15.67 5.27 -0.78
C ARG A 60 -15.49 3.89 -1.41
N PRO A 61 -15.33 3.81 -2.74
CA PRO A 61 -15.22 2.54 -3.44
C PRO A 61 -13.95 1.79 -3.06
N ILE A 62 -14.10 0.47 -2.93
CA ILE A 62 -13.00 -0.49 -2.94
C ILE A 62 -12.56 -0.66 -4.40
N SER A 63 -11.27 -0.50 -4.66
CA SER A 63 -10.67 -0.42 -5.99
C SER A 63 -9.51 -1.41 -6.17
N SER A 64 -8.88 -1.46 -7.34
CA SER A 64 -7.77 -2.38 -7.59
C SER A 64 -6.49 -2.03 -6.83
N ALA A 65 -6.33 -0.76 -6.41
CA ALA A 65 -5.13 -0.31 -5.69
C ALA A 65 -5.47 0.81 -4.71
N HIS A 66 -4.86 0.77 -3.53
CA HIS A 66 -5.02 1.73 -2.45
C HIS A 66 -3.66 2.10 -1.85
N MET A 67 -3.64 3.20 -1.10
CA MET A 67 -2.48 3.62 -0.34
C MET A 67 -2.81 3.72 1.15
N ASN A 68 -1.84 3.32 1.96
CA ASN A 68 -1.71 3.68 3.37
C ASN A 68 -0.35 4.36 3.52
N GLY A 69 -0.35 5.70 3.57
CA GLY A 69 0.88 6.48 3.52
C GLY A 69 1.70 6.14 2.27
N ASN A 70 2.92 5.64 2.47
CA ASN A 70 3.82 5.20 1.39
C ASN A 70 3.66 3.72 1.00
N THR A 71 2.80 2.97 1.69
CA THR A 71 2.55 1.56 1.44
C THR A 71 1.39 1.39 0.46
N ILE A 72 1.55 0.48 -0.50
CA ILE A 72 0.56 0.22 -1.55
C ILE A 72 -0.13 -1.10 -1.27
N ILE A 73 -1.46 -1.12 -1.38
CA ILE A 73 -2.29 -2.32 -1.29
C ILE A 73 -2.91 -2.55 -2.66
N ILE A 74 -2.81 -3.76 -3.22
CA ILE A 74 -3.28 -4.10 -4.56
C ILE A 74 -4.17 -5.33 -4.55
N ASN A 75 -5.07 -5.45 -5.53
CA ASN A 75 -5.88 -6.65 -5.71
C ASN A 75 -5.09 -7.79 -6.40
N ASN A 76 -5.71 -8.97 -6.46
CA ASN A 76 -5.16 -10.15 -7.14
C ASN A 76 -4.77 -9.89 -8.60
N ASP A 77 -5.58 -9.15 -9.37
CA ASP A 77 -5.29 -8.90 -10.79
C ASP A 77 -3.97 -8.14 -10.99
N LEU A 78 -3.69 -7.16 -10.13
CA LEU A 78 -2.43 -6.44 -10.15
C LEU A 78 -1.28 -7.29 -9.60
N ARG A 79 -1.52 -8.07 -8.55
CA ARG A 79 -0.51 -9.00 -8.02
C ARG A 79 -0.02 -9.95 -9.10
N GLU A 80 -0.93 -10.57 -9.85
CA GLU A 80 -0.58 -11.53 -10.88
C GLU A 80 0.32 -10.91 -11.96
N LYS A 81 0.19 -9.61 -12.21
CA LYS A 81 1.05 -8.87 -13.14
C LYS A 81 2.44 -8.56 -12.59
N ILE A 82 2.58 -8.40 -11.26
CA ILE A 82 3.84 -7.93 -10.66
C ILE A 82 4.61 -8.99 -9.86
N LYS A 83 3.99 -10.10 -9.47
CA LYS A 83 4.62 -11.14 -8.62
C LYS A 83 5.86 -11.80 -9.20
N HIS A 84 6.11 -11.61 -10.50
CA HIS A 84 7.24 -12.18 -11.22
C HIS A 84 8.48 -11.29 -11.20
N PHE A 85 8.36 -10.04 -10.74
CA PHE A 85 9.51 -9.16 -10.58
C PHE A 85 10.24 -9.49 -9.29
N ASP A 86 11.53 -9.77 -9.40
CA ASP A 86 12.43 -9.91 -8.26
C ASP A 86 12.91 -8.53 -7.83
N ILE A 87 12.13 -7.89 -6.95
CA ILE A 87 12.42 -6.57 -6.41
C ILE A 87 13.01 -6.76 -5.01
N ALA A 88 14.29 -6.40 -4.86
CA ALA A 88 14.99 -6.53 -3.60
C ALA A 88 14.26 -5.80 -2.47
N GLY A 89 13.99 -6.51 -1.37
CA GLY A 89 13.32 -5.95 -0.20
C GLY A 89 11.81 -5.75 -0.35
N LEU A 90 11.20 -6.22 -1.44
CA LEU A 90 9.75 -6.19 -1.62
C LEU A 90 9.15 -7.56 -1.28
N GLN A 91 8.14 -7.56 -0.43
CA GLN A 91 7.32 -8.72 -0.13
C GLN A 91 5.86 -8.41 -0.47
N LEU A 92 5.23 -9.24 -1.28
CA LEU A 92 3.77 -9.23 -1.46
C LEU A 92 3.15 -10.07 -0.35
N TYR A 93 2.57 -9.40 0.65
CA TYR A 93 1.97 -10.07 1.81
C TYR A 93 0.44 -10.03 1.71
N PRO A 94 -0.29 -11.13 2.03
CA PRO A 94 -1.74 -11.16 1.96
C PRO A 94 -2.38 -10.08 2.85
N SER A 95 -3.41 -9.43 2.35
CA SER A 95 -4.15 -8.43 3.10
C SER A 95 -5.66 -8.47 2.85
N VAL A 96 -6.40 -7.87 3.76
CA VAL A 96 -7.85 -7.76 3.72
C VAL A 96 -8.24 -6.32 4.00
N ILE A 97 -9.21 -5.80 3.24
CA ILE A 97 -9.79 -4.48 3.51
C ILE A 97 -11.14 -4.67 4.21
N ILE A 98 -11.33 -3.99 5.33
CA ILE A 98 -12.59 -3.95 6.08
C ILE A 98 -13.28 -2.63 5.71
N ASP A 99 -14.48 -2.70 5.16
CA ASP A 99 -15.23 -1.50 4.78
C ASP A 99 -16.04 -0.90 5.94
N ASP A 100 -16.74 0.20 5.64
CA ASP A 100 -17.50 0.93 6.66
C ASP A 100 -18.71 0.14 7.23
N ASP A 101 -19.13 -0.94 6.55
CA ASP A 101 -20.20 -1.86 6.98
C ASP A 101 -19.66 -3.15 7.63
N ASP A 102 -18.36 -3.17 7.97
CA ASP A 102 -17.65 -4.33 8.54
C ASP A 102 -17.63 -5.56 7.61
N TYR A 103 -17.74 -5.35 6.29
CA TYR A 103 -17.54 -6.40 5.31
C TYR A 103 -16.05 -6.56 4.97
N TYR A 104 -15.61 -7.81 4.89
CA TYR A 104 -14.23 -8.20 4.62
C TYR A 104 -14.02 -8.43 3.12
N HIS A 105 -13.17 -7.61 2.52
CA HIS A 105 -12.76 -7.71 1.13
C HIS A 105 -11.40 -8.43 1.04
N ASP A 106 -11.45 -9.75 0.83
CA ASP A 106 -10.27 -10.58 0.58
C ASP A 106 -9.70 -10.37 -0.84
N GLY A 107 -8.56 -11.00 -1.12
CA GLY A 107 -7.92 -10.95 -2.44
C GLY A 107 -7.07 -9.70 -2.67
N TYR A 108 -6.64 -9.07 -1.57
CA TYR A 108 -5.71 -7.96 -1.56
C TYR A 108 -4.33 -8.37 -1.05
N TRP A 109 -3.33 -7.57 -1.41
CA TRP A 109 -1.93 -7.80 -1.08
C TRP A 109 -1.26 -6.47 -0.81
N VAL A 110 -0.54 -6.38 0.30
CA VAL A 110 0.29 -5.23 0.62
C VAL A 110 1.69 -5.40 0.04
N LEU A 111 2.21 -4.35 -0.58
CA LEU A 111 3.59 -4.22 -1.04
C LEU A 111 4.45 -3.81 0.16
N ASN A 112 4.87 -4.80 0.93
CA ASN A 112 5.72 -4.61 2.10
C ASN A 112 7.17 -4.38 1.65
N ASN A 113 7.60 -3.12 1.59
CA ASN A 113 8.99 -2.74 1.30
C ASN A 113 9.80 -2.75 2.60
N TYR A 114 10.27 -3.91 3.05
CA TYR A 114 10.89 -4.07 4.38
C TYR A 114 12.39 -3.78 4.42
N GLN A 115 13.03 -3.61 3.25
CA GLN A 115 14.45 -3.27 3.17
C GLN A 115 14.62 -1.85 2.67
N ARG A 116 15.42 -1.07 3.41
CA ARG A 116 15.85 0.26 2.98
C ARG A 116 16.94 0.14 1.91
N LEU A 117 16.75 0.84 0.79
CA LEU A 117 17.76 1.02 -0.25
C LEU A 117 18.40 2.40 -0.09
N GLU A 118 19.71 2.45 0.08
CA GLU A 118 20.49 3.70 0.10
C GLU A 118 20.69 4.20 -1.34
N CYS A 119 19.62 4.69 -1.96
CA CYS A 119 19.59 5.07 -3.38
C CYS A 119 19.25 6.55 -3.64
N LEU A 120 19.01 7.34 -2.58
CA LEU A 120 18.75 8.78 -2.70
C LEU A 120 20.08 9.56 -2.77
N ASP A 121 20.34 10.25 -3.88
CA ASP A 121 21.52 11.14 -3.99
C ASP A 121 21.18 12.57 -3.54
N TYR A 122 21.61 12.91 -2.32
CA TYR A 122 21.42 14.24 -1.74
C TYR A 122 22.36 15.31 -2.29
N ARG A 123 23.42 14.94 -3.03
CA ARG A 123 24.45 15.90 -3.50
C ARG A 123 23.95 16.81 -4.62
N SER A 124 22.92 16.40 -5.34
CA SER A 124 22.29 17.17 -6.42
C SER A 124 21.04 17.94 -6.01
N MET A 125 20.61 17.85 -4.74
CA MET A 125 19.44 18.57 -4.26
C MET A 125 19.86 19.99 -3.85
N SER A 126 19.65 20.96 -4.74
CA SER A 126 19.81 22.39 -4.43
C SER A 126 18.77 22.82 -3.39
N THR A 127 19.24 23.36 -2.27
CA THR A 127 18.43 24.05 -1.24
C THR A 127 17.81 25.33 -1.77
#